data_AF-A0A0F8XN22-F1
#
_entry.id   AF-A0A0F8XN22-F1
#
_cell.length_a   1.000
_cell.length_b   1.000
_cell.length_c   1.000
_cell.angle_alpha   90.00
_cell.angle_beta   90.00
_cell.angle_gamma   90.00
#
_symmetry.space_group_name_H-M   'P 1'
#
loop_
_entity.id
_entity.type
_entity.pdbx_description
1 polymer ?
#
loop_
_entity_poly.entity_id
_entity_poly.type
_entity_poly.pdbx_seq_one_letter_code
_entity_poly.pdbx_strand_id
1 'polypeptide(L)'
;MSNKNNYFWKNPSSSFSQLNMGAKFNKNLLVKIIKSYSKPRRKRYDGHSSAEFPIVTLFNALVGNSQRTGTEILNRKLNALLKNNSQQSTNKGRILPHPSQMREYARKFSIEEANQTLLDISKEILPLLLEQKLIPRKLKIAFDFHKEFYYGKKDNPYVIGIKPEKGTKKALIWHTCGIILKGRETQVGSELLKEGVKAGIFVQKMIEFLESLGFIIELTAMDKEYYQK
;
A
#
# COMPACT_ATOMS: atom_id res chain seq x y z
N MET A 1 -34.36 11.15 -9.76
CA MET A 1 -33.02 10.98 -10.37
C MET A 1 -32.17 12.20 -10.04
N SER A 2 -31.11 12.06 -9.23
CA SER A 2 -30.04 13.08 -9.19
C SER A 2 -28.70 12.34 -9.03
N ASN A 3 -27.90 12.46 -10.07
CA ASN A 3 -26.65 11.73 -10.31
C ASN A 3 -25.48 12.37 -9.52
N LYS A 4 -25.65 12.59 -8.22
CA LYS A 4 -24.64 13.20 -7.35
C LYS A 4 -23.85 12.12 -6.62
N ASN A 5 -22.98 11.36 -7.29
CA ASN A 5 -22.01 10.50 -6.61
C ASN A 5 -20.81 9.99 -7.44
N ASN A 6 -20.35 10.72 -8.46
CA ASN A 6 -19.23 10.25 -9.29
C ASN A 6 -18.09 11.26 -9.54
N TYR A 7 -17.95 12.29 -8.72
CA TYR A 7 -16.79 13.19 -8.81
C TYR A 7 -15.53 12.68 -8.10
N PHE A 8 -15.65 11.64 -7.28
CA PHE A 8 -14.55 11.12 -6.45
C PHE A 8 -13.54 10.22 -7.16
N TRP A 9 -13.80 9.82 -8.41
CA TRP A 9 -13.09 8.69 -9.05
C TRP A 9 -12.59 8.98 -10.48
N LYS A 10 -12.63 10.24 -10.93
CA LYS A 10 -12.03 10.66 -12.20
C LYS A 10 -10.61 11.20 -12.03
N ASN A 11 -9.82 10.64 -11.09
CA ASN A 11 -8.39 10.91 -11.07
C ASN A 11 -7.69 9.83 -11.91
N PRO A 12 -7.29 10.12 -13.16
CA PRO A 12 -6.65 9.13 -14.04
C PRO A 12 -5.35 8.58 -13.46
N SER A 13 -4.76 9.27 -12.47
CA SER A 13 -3.50 8.94 -11.82
C SER A 13 -3.60 7.90 -10.69
N SER A 14 -4.79 7.55 -10.20
CA SER A 14 -4.94 6.48 -9.19
C SER A 14 -4.91 5.12 -9.88
N SER A 15 -4.02 4.21 -9.46
CA SER A 15 -3.89 2.85 -10.03
C SER A 15 -5.22 2.08 -10.03
N PHE A 16 -6.07 2.33 -9.02
CA PHE A 16 -7.34 1.63 -8.79
C PHE A 16 -8.57 2.30 -9.43
N SER A 17 -8.48 3.56 -9.87
CA SER A 17 -9.59 4.27 -10.54
C SER A 17 -10.10 3.58 -11.82
N GLN A 18 -9.29 2.71 -12.43
CA GLN A 18 -9.64 1.97 -13.67
C GLN A 18 -9.95 0.49 -13.49
N LEU A 19 -9.92 -0.06 -12.27
CA LEU A 19 -10.39 -1.44 -12.04
C LEU A 19 -11.93 -1.57 -12.14
N ASN A 20 -12.61 -0.53 -12.63
CA ASN A 20 -14.06 -0.43 -12.78
C ASN A 20 -14.78 -0.97 -11.53
N MET A 21 -14.28 -0.53 -10.37
CA MET A 21 -14.62 -1.05 -9.06
C MET A 21 -15.97 -0.47 -8.64
N GLY A 22 -17.02 -0.97 -9.29
CA GLY A 22 -18.40 -0.56 -9.05
C GLY A 22 -18.83 -0.74 -7.58
N ALA A 23 -20.11 -0.46 -7.29
CA ALA A 23 -20.66 -0.51 -5.93
C ALA A 23 -20.39 -1.85 -5.18
N LYS A 24 -20.21 -2.97 -5.90
CA LYS A 24 -19.87 -4.29 -5.33
C LYS A 24 -18.46 -4.39 -4.73
N PHE A 25 -17.44 -3.79 -5.36
CA PHE A 25 -16.07 -3.75 -4.83
C PHE A 25 -16.02 -2.99 -3.50
N ASN A 26 -16.69 -1.84 -3.46
CA ASN A 26 -16.73 -0.95 -2.31
C ASN A 26 -17.46 -1.55 -1.10
N LYS A 27 -18.50 -2.36 -1.30
CA LYS A 27 -19.30 -2.90 -0.19
C LYS A 27 -18.74 -4.21 0.39
N ASN A 28 -18.09 -5.06 -0.42
CA ASN A 28 -17.64 -6.36 0.03
C ASN A 28 -16.15 -6.41 0.34
N LEU A 29 -15.29 -5.91 -0.54
CA LEU A 29 -13.84 -5.95 -0.32
C LEU A 29 -13.42 -4.90 0.71
N LEU A 30 -13.86 -3.66 0.53
CA LEU A 30 -13.52 -2.56 1.44
C LEU A 30 -14.02 -2.85 2.87
N VAL A 31 -15.23 -3.42 3.02
CA VAL A 31 -15.74 -3.85 4.34
C VAL A 31 -14.97 -5.04 4.89
N LYS A 32 -14.53 -6.00 4.06
CA LYS A 32 -13.67 -7.12 4.52
C LYS A 32 -12.29 -6.61 4.95
N ILE A 33 -11.60 -5.80 4.14
CA ILE A 33 -10.32 -5.15 4.48
C ILE A 33 -10.46 -4.36 5.79
N ILE A 34 -11.52 -3.54 5.87
CA ILE A 34 -11.85 -2.82 7.10
C ILE A 34 -12.07 -3.78 8.26
N LYS A 35 -12.80 -4.89 8.11
CA LYS A 35 -13.03 -5.84 9.21
C LYS A 35 -11.78 -6.61 9.63
N SER A 36 -10.91 -6.95 8.69
CA SER A 36 -9.66 -7.67 8.96
C SER A 36 -8.64 -6.79 9.69
N TYR A 37 -8.45 -5.54 9.22
CA TYR A 37 -7.44 -4.63 9.76
C TYR A 37 -7.97 -3.63 10.79
N SER A 38 -9.27 -3.30 10.77
CA SER A 38 -9.91 -2.40 11.73
C SER A 38 -10.61 -3.20 12.82
N LYS A 39 -9.90 -4.12 13.49
CA LYS A 39 -10.23 -4.42 14.88
C LYS A 39 -9.62 -3.28 15.69
N PRO A 40 -10.34 -2.18 15.97
CA PRO A 40 -9.76 -1.12 16.76
C PRO A 40 -9.61 -1.75 18.14
N ARG A 41 -8.37 -2.02 18.56
CA ARG A 41 -8.10 -2.32 19.97
C ARG A 41 -8.36 -0.99 20.68
N ARG A 42 -9.63 -0.72 21.02
CA ARG A 42 -10.05 0.43 21.82
C ARG A 42 -9.34 0.35 23.15
N LYS A 43 -8.13 0.90 23.25
CA LYS A 43 -7.64 1.47 24.50
C LYS A 43 -8.19 2.89 24.56
N ARG A 44 -8.70 3.26 25.74
CA ARG A 44 -9.45 4.51 25.95
C ARG A 44 -8.64 5.74 25.50
N TYR A 45 -9.40 6.75 25.07
CA TYR A 45 -9.14 8.19 24.91
C TYR A 45 -7.93 8.77 24.17
N ASP A 46 -6.89 7.99 23.87
CA ASP A 46 -5.64 8.53 23.31
C ASP A 46 -4.76 7.46 22.65
N GLY A 47 -5.09 6.19 22.83
CA GLY A 47 -4.28 5.04 22.42
C GLY A 47 -4.52 4.54 21.00
N HIS A 48 -4.38 5.39 19.98
CA HIS A 48 -4.22 4.90 18.61
C HIS A 48 -2.88 4.18 18.48
N SER A 49 -2.88 3.05 17.77
CA SER A 49 -1.69 2.22 17.57
C SER A 49 -1.07 2.50 16.21
N SER A 50 0.25 2.38 16.09
CA SER A 50 0.96 2.38 14.80
C SER A 50 0.41 1.29 13.84
N ALA A 51 -0.21 0.23 14.37
CA ALA A 51 -0.88 -0.81 13.58
C ALA A 51 -2.08 -0.30 12.75
N GLU A 52 -2.62 0.89 13.05
CA GLU A 52 -3.72 1.52 12.30
C GLU A 52 -3.19 2.40 11.16
N PHE A 53 -1.88 2.69 11.13
CA PHE A 53 -1.25 3.49 10.08
C PHE A 53 -1.33 2.84 8.68
N PRO A 54 -1.08 1.53 8.52
CA PRO A 54 -1.05 0.87 7.23
C PRO A 54 -2.37 0.91 6.46
N ILE A 55 -3.49 0.64 7.14
CA ILE A 55 -4.80 0.55 6.48
C ILE A 55 -5.25 1.91 5.95
N VAL A 56 -4.94 2.99 6.67
CA VAL A 56 -5.26 4.35 6.27
C VAL A 56 -4.40 4.77 5.08
N THR A 57 -3.09 4.48 5.14
CA THR A 57 -2.17 4.77 4.03
C THR A 57 -2.57 4.00 2.77
N LEU A 58 -2.90 2.71 2.91
CA LEU A 58 -3.44 1.90 1.82
C LEU A 58 -4.72 2.52 1.25
N PHE A 59 -5.71 2.81 2.09
CA PHE A 59 -6.97 3.41 1.62
C PHE A 59 -6.72 4.72 0.87
N ASN A 60 -5.82 5.56 1.37
CA ASN A 60 -5.49 6.83 0.74
C ASN A 60 -4.81 6.62 -0.62
N ALA A 61 -3.91 5.64 -0.73
CA ALA A 61 -3.31 5.23 -2.00
C ALA A 61 -4.36 4.70 -2.99
N LEU A 62 -5.28 3.84 -2.53
CA LEU A 62 -6.36 3.29 -3.36
C LEU A 62 -7.26 4.39 -3.94
N VAL A 63 -7.65 5.36 -3.12
CA VAL A 63 -8.58 6.43 -3.52
C VAL A 63 -7.85 7.63 -4.15
N GLY A 64 -6.52 7.66 -4.11
CA GLY A 64 -5.71 8.80 -4.60
C GLY A 64 -5.92 10.07 -3.79
N ASN A 65 -6.17 9.94 -2.48
CA ASN A 65 -6.43 11.06 -1.57
C ASN A 65 -5.18 11.43 -0.76
N SER A 66 -5.09 12.70 -0.38
CA SER A 66 -4.10 13.13 0.63
C SER A 66 -4.32 12.38 1.96
N GLN A 67 -3.27 12.26 2.78
CA GLN A 67 -3.37 11.63 4.09
C GLN A 67 -4.46 12.25 4.95
N ARG A 68 -4.63 13.57 4.90
CA ARG A 68 -5.68 14.28 5.63
C ARG A 68 -7.08 13.92 5.10
N THR A 69 -7.29 14.13 3.81
CA THR A 69 -8.59 13.96 3.15
C THR A 69 -9.07 12.51 3.25
N GLY A 70 -8.20 11.57 2.93
CA GLY A 70 -8.57 10.16 2.91
C GLY A 70 -8.78 9.57 4.31
N THR A 71 -8.00 9.99 5.32
CA THR A 71 -8.26 9.61 6.73
C THR A 71 -9.63 10.10 7.20
N GLU A 72 -10.01 11.34 6.87
CA GLU A 72 -11.32 11.88 7.23
C GLU A 72 -12.47 11.14 6.53
N ILE A 73 -12.32 10.84 5.24
CA ILE A 73 -13.30 10.07 4.46
C ILE A 73 -13.46 8.67 5.04
N LEU A 74 -12.36 7.96 5.30
CA LEU A 74 -12.39 6.61 5.85
C LEU A 74 -13.04 6.61 7.24
N ASN A 75 -12.66 7.55 8.11
CA ASN A 75 -13.25 7.67 9.44
C ASN A 75 -14.77 7.92 9.37
N ARG A 76 -15.26 8.75 8.44
CA ARG A 76 -16.71 8.96 8.24
C ARG A 76 -17.41 7.68 7.77
N LYS A 77 -16.82 6.95 6.81
CA LYS A 77 -17.38 5.69 6.31
C LYS A 77 -17.42 4.60 7.39
N LEU A 78 -16.34 4.46 8.16
CA LEU A 78 -16.29 3.52 9.29
C LEU A 78 -17.34 3.84 10.34
N ASN A 79 -17.50 5.11 10.69
CA ASN A 79 -18.54 5.55 11.62
C ASN A 79 -19.94 5.19 11.11
N ALA A 80 -20.23 5.40 9.83
CA ALA A 80 -21.53 5.05 9.26
C ALA A 80 -21.78 3.53 9.27
N LEU A 81 -20.77 2.73 8.94
CA LEU A 81 -20.87 1.26 8.91
C LEU A 81 -21.04 0.66 10.31
N LEU A 82 -20.33 1.19 11.31
CA LEU A 82 -20.34 0.66 12.67
C LEU A 82 -21.53 1.16 13.49
N LYS A 83 -22.02 2.38 13.25
CA LYS A 83 -23.23 2.90 13.92
C LYS A 83 -24.51 2.12 13.60
N ASN A 84 -24.59 1.50 12.41
CA ASN A 84 -25.74 0.68 12.05
C ASN A 84 -25.84 -0.63 12.85
N ASN A 85 -24.78 -1.02 13.58
CA ASN A 85 -24.72 -2.28 14.33
C ASN A 85 -24.79 -2.12 15.86
N SER A 86 -24.87 -0.90 16.39
CA SER A 86 -24.89 -0.69 17.85
C SER A 86 -25.83 0.45 18.24
N GLN A 87 -26.94 0.11 18.90
CA GLN A 87 -27.60 1.06 19.80
C GLN A 87 -26.59 1.49 20.87
N GLN A 88 -26.49 2.80 21.08
CA GLN A 88 -25.75 3.46 22.15
C GLN A 88 -24.22 3.30 22.20
N SER A 89 -23.53 4.40 21.85
CA SER A 89 -22.37 4.87 22.59
C SER A 89 -22.18 6.35 22.30
N THR A 90 -22.45 7.19 23.31
CA THR A 90 -22.36 8.65 23.30
C THR A 90 -20.91 9.19 23.33
N ASN A 91 -19.90 8.33 23.23
CA ASN A 91 -18.50 8.75 23.19
C ASN A 91 -18.05 9.06 21.76
N LYS A 92 -17.99 10.35 21.42
CA LYS A 92 -17.57 10.93 20.14
C LYS A 92 -16.05 10.81 19.87
N GLY A 93 -15.46 9.63 20.01
CA GLY A 93 -14.06 9.38 19.66
C GLY A 93 -13.86 9.16 18.15
N ARG A 94 -12.68 9.49 17.61
CA ARG A 94 -12.30 9.07 16.25
C ARG A 94 -12.04 7.56 16.25
N ILE A 95 -12.39 6.88 15.15
CA ILE A 95 -12.05 5.47 14.95
C ILE A 95 -10.61 5.36 14.46
N LEU A 96 -10.17 6.33 13.66
CA LEU A 96 -8.81 6.43 13.13
C LEU A 96 -8.05 7.60 13.74
N PRO A 97 -6.72 7.47 13.87
CA PRO A 97 -5.85 8.53 14.37
C PRO A 97 -6.02 9.84 13.61
N HIS A 98 -5.73 10.95 14.29
CA HIS A 98 -5.69 12.25 13.64
C HIS A 98 -4.55 12.30 12.61
N PRO A 99 -4.69 13.03 11.48
CA PRO A 99 -3.61 13.13 10.48
C PRO A 99 -2.26 13.62 11.03
N SER A 100 -2.22 14.37 12.15
CA SER A 100 -0.96 14.74 12.82
C SER A 100 -0.30 13.53 13.51
N GLN A 101 -1.07 12.69 14.19
CA GLN A 101 -0.58 11.44 14.80
C GLN A 101 -0.07 10.48 13.72
N MET A 102 -0.73 10.44 12.56
CA MET A 102 -0.25 9.68 11.40
C MET A 102 1.15 10.11 10.95
N ARG A 103 1.45 11.42 10.92
CA ARG A 103 2.81 11.89 10.59
C ARG A 103 3.82 11.51 11.66
N GLU A 104 3.42 11.55 12.92
CA GLU A 104 4.29 11.13 14.02
C GLU A 104 4.63 9.63 13.93
N TYR A 105 3.65 8.78 13.61
CA TYR A 105 3.88 7.36 13.38
C TYR A 105 4.78 7.10 12.17
N ALA A 106 4.59 7.83 11.06
CA ALA A 106 5.44 7.71 9.88
C ALA A 106 6.93 7.97 10.19
N ARG A 107 7.24 8.81 11.19
CA ARG A 107 8.62 9.08 11.63
C ARG A 107 9.22 7.96 12.48
N LYS A 108 8.38 7.13 13.09
CA LYS A 108 8.79 6.04 13.99
C LYS A 108 8.84 4.69 13.29
N PHE A 109 8.17 4.55 12.15
CA PHE A 109 8.17 3.34 11.34
C PHE A 109 9.56 3.09 10.77
N SER A 110 10.12 1.92 11.08
CA SER A 110 11.31 1.46 10.37
C SER A 110 10.93 1.12 8.92
N ILE A 111 11.92 1.11 8.04
CA ILE A 111 11.66 0.74 6.65
C ILE A 111 11.26 -0.72 6.52
N GLU A 112 11.86 -1.59 7.32
CA GLU A 112 11.58 -3.02 7.38
C GLU A 112 10.12 -3.25 7.82
N GLU A 113 9.66 -2.52 8.85
CA GLU A 113 8.27 -2.55 9.28
C GLU A 113 7.31 -2.10 8.17
N ALA A 114 7.68 -1.05 7.41
CA ALA A 114 6.86 -0.55 6.30
C ALA A 114 6.77 -1.57 5.15
N ASN A 115 7.88 -2.22 4.80
CA ASN A 115 7.91 -3.25 3.77
C ASN A 115 7.11 -4.49 4.19
N GLN A 116 7.29 -4.95 5.42
CA GLN A 116 6.54 -6.08 5.96
C GLN A 116 5.04 -5.79 5.98
N THR A 117 4.68 -4.58 6.40
CA THR A 117 3.30 -4.10 6.39
C THR A 117 2.67 -4.15 4.99
N LEU A 118 3.40 -3.73 3.95
CA LEU A 118 2.91 -3.80 2.57
C LEU A 118 2.66 -5.25 2.12
N LEU A 119 3.54 -6.17 2.51
CA LEU A 119 3.38 -7.60 2.24
C LEU A 119 2.18 -8.18 2.99
N ASP A 120 2.01 -7.84 4.26
CA ASP A 120 0.86 -8.29 5.06
C ASP A 120 -0.45 -7.81 4.44
N ILE A 121 -0.51 -6.54 4.01
CA ILE A 121 -1.63 -5.98 3.25
C ILE A 121 -1.90 -6.79 1.97
N SER A 122 -0.85 -7.06 1.21
CA SER A 122 -0.97 -7.79 -0.06
C SER A 122 -1.44 -9.23 0.17
N LYS A 123 -0.98 -9.87 1.26
CA LYS A 123 -1.34 -11.23 1.67
C LYS A 123 -2.84 -11.35 1.96
N GLU A 124 -3.47 -10.32 2.51
CA GLU A 124 -4.92 -10.34 2.74
C GLU A 124 -5.73 -9.95 1.49
N ILE A 125 -5.25 -8.97 0.72
CA ILE A 125 -6.05 -8.39 -0.35
C ILE A 125 -6.02 -9.25 -1.62
N LEU A 126 -4.83 -9.71 -2.02
CA LEU A 126 -4.69 -10.41 -3.31
C LEU A 126 -5.53 -11.70 -3.38
N PRO A 127 -5.59 -12.57 -2.35
CA PRO A 127 -6.46 -13.74 -2.39
C PRO A 127 -7.94 -13.37 -2.50
N LEU A 128 -8.39 -12.32 -1.79
CA LEU A 128 -9.78 -11.85 -1.89
C LEU A 128 -10.13 -11.32 -3.28
N LEU A 129 -9.18 -10.67 -3.96
CA LEU A 129 -9.35 -10.22 -5.34
C LEU A 129 -9.40 -11.41 -6.31
N LEU A 130 -8.59 -12.44 -6.07
CA LEU A 130 -8.56 -13.66 -6.86
C LEU A 130 -9.87 -14.46 -6.71
N GLU A 131 -10.35 -14.68 -5.48
CA GLU A 131 -11.64 -15.33 -5.19
C GLU A 131 -12.80 -14.66 -5.91
N GLN A 132 -12.79 -13.32 -5.94
CA GLN A 132 -13.82 -12.51 -6.60
C GLN A 132 -13.64 -12.41 -8.12
N LYS A 133 -12.63 -13.09 -8.70
CA LYS A 133 -12.28 -13.04 -10.12
C LYS A 133 -12.02 -11.62 -10.63
N LEU A 134 -11.55 -10.73 -9.74
CA LEU A 134 -11.19 -9.35 -10.08
C LEU A 134 -9.78 -9.25 -10.64
N ILE A 135 -8.91 -10.17 -10.23
CA ILE A 135 -7.59 -10.39 -10.82
C ILE A 135 -7.48 -11.83 -11.33
N PRO A 136 -6.75 -12.08 -12.41
CA PRO A 136 -6.54 -13.42 -12.93
C PRO A 136 -5.62 -14.23 -12.00
N ARG A 137 -5.74 -15.56 -12.04
CA ARG A 137 -4.81 -16.46 -11.35
C ARG A 137 -3.41 -16.45 -11.96
N LYS A 138 -3.33 -16.30 -13.29
CA LYS A 138 -2.09 -16.11 -14.03
C LYS A 138 -1.70 -14.63 -13.99
N LEU A 139 -0.55 -14.32 -13.42
CA LEU A 139 -0.06 -12.95 -13.26
C LEU A 139 1.12 -12.66 -14.19
N LYS A 140 1.15 -11.43 -14.69
CA LYS A 140 2.35 -10.82 -15.26
C LYS A 140 2.89 -9.85 -14.24
N ILE A 141 4.17 -9.93 -13.92
CA ILE A 141 4.82 -9.09 -12.91
C ILE A 141 5.96 -8.29 -13.52
N ALA A 142 6.19 -7.10 -13.00
CA ALA A 142 7.30 -6.22 -13.34
C ALA A 142 8.16 -5.93 -12.11
N PHE A 143 9.46 -5.89 -12.30
CA PHE A 143 10.43 -5.42 -11.32
C PHE A 143 11.18 -4.21 -11.87
N ASP A 144 11.21 -3.14 -11.09
CA ASP A 144 11.86 -1.89 -11.47
C ASP A 144 12.59 -1.25 -10.28
N PHE A 145 13.61 -0.46 -10.59
CA PHE A 145 14.36 0.34 -9.64
C PHE A 145 13.82 1.77 -9.57
N HIS A 146 13.29 2.16 -8.42
CA HIS A 146 12.97 3.56 -8.16
C HIS A 146 14.12 4.26 -7.43
N LYS A 147 14.62 5.37 -8.00
CA LYS A 147 15.77 6.11 -7.48
C LYS A 147 15.34 7.45 -6.89
N GLU A 148 15.71 7.67 -5.63
CA GLU A 148 15.50 8.93 -4.92
C GLU A 148 16.85 9.55 -4.51
N PHE A 149 17.13 10.76 -4.99
CA PHE A 149 18.42 11.43 -4.72
C PHE A 149 18.56 11.82 -3.25
N TYR A 150 19.73 11.55 -2.68
CA TYR A 150 20.00 11.77 -1.27
C TYR A 150 21.14 12.78 -1.06
N TYR A 151 20.94 13.75 -0.17
CA TYR A 151 21.88 14.86 0.07
C TYR A 151 22.50 14.86 1.47
N GLY A 152 22.15 13.89 2.31
CA GLY A 152 22.67 13.77 3.68
C GLY A 152 24.01 13.04 3.79
N LYS A 153 24.35 12.67 5.03
CA LYS A 153 25.55 11.89 5.36
C LYS A 153 25.36 10.40 4.99
N LYS A 154 26.45 9.71 4.66
CA LYS A 154 26.41 8.26 4.31
C LYS A 154 26.54 7.40 5.57
N ASP A 155 25.75 7.69 6.60
CA ASP A 155 25.69 6.93 7.87
C ASP A 155 24.61 5.84 7.84
N ASN A 156 23.91 5.70 6.72
CA ASN A 156 22.82 4.75 6.53
C ASN A 156 23.18 3.72 5.44
N PRO A 157 23.10 2.38 5.72
CA PRO A 157 23.43 1.31 4.77
C PRO A 157 22.53 1.24 3.53
N TYR A 158 21.41 1.98 3.52
CA TYR A 158 20.50 2.11 2.37
C TYR A 158 20.91 3.24 1.41
N VAL A 159 21.90 4.06 1.78
CA VAL A 159 22.41 5.14 0.93
C VAL A 159 23.48 4.59 -0.02
N ILE A 160 23.10 4.42 -1.28
CA ILE A 160 23.93 3.83 -2.33
C ILE A 160 24.72 4.94 -3.05
N GLY A 161 25.99 4.65 -3.35
CA GLY A 161 26.81 5.50 -4.21
C GLY A 161 26.36 5.41 -5.67
N ILE A 162 26.10 6.54 -6.30
CA ILE A 162 25.71 6.62 -7.72
C ILE A 162 26.67 7.53 -8.49
N LYS A 163 26.61 7.46 -9.83
CA LYS A 163 27.26 8.46 -10.69
C LYS A 163 26.71 9.85 -10.34
N PRO A 164 27.54 10.92 -10.44
CA PRO A 164 27.09 12.27 -10.12
C PRO A 164 25.87 12.64 -10.96
N GLU A 165 24.76 12.97 -10.29
CA GLU A 165 23.49 13.29 -10.94
C GLU A 165 22.70 14.24 -10.04
N LYS A 166 22.10 15.28 -10.63
CA LYS A 166 21.36 16.35 -9.93
C LYS A 166 22.08 16.92 -8.69
N GLY A 167 23.42 17.00 -8.73
CA GLY A 167 24.22 17.59 -7.65
C GLY A 167 24.51 16.67 -6.46
N THR A 168 24.22 15.37 -6.56
CA THR A 168 24.64 14.38 -5.56
C THR A 168 25.30 13.16 -6.19
N LYS A 169 26.06 12.40 -5.39
CA LYS A 169 26.63 11.09 -5.74
C LYS A 169 25.99 9.97 -4.92
N LYS A 170 24.82 10.23 -4.33
CA LYS A 170 24.15 9.33 -3.39
C LYS A 170 22.66 9.23 -3.70
N ALA A 171 22.11 8.04 -3.57
CA ALA A 171 20.67 7.82 -3.71
C ALA A 171 20.18 6.71 -2.79
N LEU A 172 18.90 6.78 -2.44
CA LEU A 172 18.13 5.65 -1.98
C LEU A 172 17.57 4.96 -3.23
N ILE A 173 17.75 3.65 -3.33
CA ILE A 173 17.30 2.86 -4.48
C ILE A 173 16.31 1.82 -3.96
N TRP A 174 15.11 1.80 -4.52
CA TRP A 174 14.06 0.87 -4.15
C TRP A 174 13.92 -0.18 -5.24
N HIS A 175 13.87 -1.45 -4.85
CA HIS A 175 13.28 -2.48 -5.67
C HIS A 175 11.77 -2.40 -5.55
N THR A 176 11.08 -2.35 -6.67
CA THR A 176 9.64 -2.37 -6.72
C THR A 176 9.18 -3.65 -7.42
N CYS A 177 8.04 -4.18 -6.98
CA CYS A 177 7.37 -5.30 -7.64
C CYS A 177 5.92 -4.90 -7.90
N GLY A 178 5.54 -4.91 -9.17
CA GLY A 178 4.22 -4.56 -9.64
C GLY A 178 3.53 -5.71 -10.36
N ILE A 179 2.24 -5.89 -10.12
CA ILE A 179 1.38 -6.74 -10.93
C ILE A 179 0.84 -5.93 -12.10
N ILE A 180 1.01 -6.44 -13.31
CA ILE A 180 0.49 -5.82 -14.53
C ILE A 180 -0.95 -6.31 -14.78
N LEU A 181 -1.91 -5.40 -14.65
CA LEU A 181 -3.34 -5.65 -14.84
C LEU A 181 -3.89 -4.71 -15.91
N LYS A 182 -4.35 -5.25 -17.05
CA LYS A 182 -5.10 -4.52 -18.10
C LYS A 182 -4.51 -3.14 -18.45
N GLY A 183 -3.20 -3.06 -18.65
CA GLY A 183 -2.49 -1.83 -19.03
C GLY A 183 -2.09 -0.92 -17.86
N ARG A 184 -2.16 -1.41 -16.61
CA ARG A 184 -1.73 -0.68 -15.41
C ARG A 184 -0.92 -1.56 -14.48
N GLU A 185 -0.02 -0.92 -13.74
CA GLU A 185 0.78 -1.56 -12.72
C GLU A 185 0.21 -1.29 -11.33
N THR A 186 0.05 -2.35 -10.54
CA THR A 186 -0.28 -2.27 -9.12
C THR A 186 0.92 -2.75 -8.33
N GLN A 187 1.57 -1.84 -7.62
CA GLN A 187 2.69 -2.19 -6.75
C GLN A 187 2.23 -3.04 -5.57
N VAL A 188 2.87 -4.19 -5.38
CA VAL A 188 2.60 -5.18 -4.32
C VAL A 188 3.82 -5.47 -3.47
N GLY A 189 5.00 -5.02 -3.89
CA GLY A 189 6.24 -5.11 -3.13
C GLY A 189 7.10 -3.88 -3.32
N SER A 190 7.80 -3.51 -2.25
CA SER A 190 8.84 -2.49 -2.26
C SER A 190 9.90 -2.87 -1.23
N GLU A 191 11.17 -2.74 -1.57
CA GLU A 191 12.27 -2.94 -0.62
C GLU A 191 13.43 -2.01 -0.95
N LEU A 192 14.01 -1.37 0.07
CA LEU A 192 15.20 -0.54 -0.11
C LEU A 192 16.41 -1.43 -0.37
N LEU A 193 17.13 -1.15 -1.46
CA LEU A 193 18.40 -1.78 -1.77
C LEU A 193 19.40 -1.44 -0.66
N LYS A 194 19.98 -2.50 -0.08
CA LYS A 194 21.04 -2.39 0.92
C LYS A 194 22.38 -2.67 0.25
N GLU A 195 23.40 -1.88 0.59
CA GLU A 195 24.75 -2.06 0.06
C GLU A 195 25.24 -3.51 0.31
N GLY A 196 25.69 -4.18 -0.76
CA GLY A 196 26.18 -5.57 -0.72
C GLY A 196 25.13 -6.67 -0.84
N VAL A 197 23.83 -6.34 -0.93
CA VAL A 197 22.75 -7.33 -1.13
C VAL A 197 22.40 -7.45 -2.62
N LYS A 198 22.34 -8.68 -3.13
CA LYS A 198 21.99 -8.98 -4.53
C LYS A 198 20.53 -8.68 -4.82
N ALA A 199 20.25 -8.05 -5.96
CA ALA A 199 18.89 -7.69 -6.38
C ALA A 199 17.98 -8.92 -6.56
N GLY A 200 18.56 -10.05 -6.98
CA GLY A 200 17.83 -11.30 -7.21
C GLY A 200 17.12 -11.86 -5.97
N ILE A 201 17.60 -11.54 -4.76
CA ILE A 201 16.97 -11.99 -3.50
C ILE A 201 15.55 -11.42 -3.38
N PHE A 202 15.37 -10.14 -3.72
CA PHE A 202 14.05 -9.51 -3.71
C PHE A 202 13.12 -10.12 -4.76
N VAL A 203 13.65 -10.38 -5.97
CA VAL A 203 12.87 -11.00 -7.06
C VAL A 203 12.35 -12.37 -6.63
N GLN A 204 13.23 -13.22 -6.10
CA GLN A 204 12.88 -14.55 -5.60
C GLN A 204 11.81 -14.46 -4.48
N LYS A 205 12.06 -13.62 -3.47
CA LYS A 205 11.12 -13.38 -2.36
C LYS A 205 9.72 -13.00 -2.84
N MET A 206 9.61 -12.11 -3.83
CA MET A 206 8.33 -11.66 -4.33
C MET A 206 7.61 -12.72 -5.18
N ILE A 207 8.35 -13.52 -5.96
CA ILE A 207 7.78 -14.65 -6.72
C ILE A 207 7.23 -15.69 -5.76
N GLU A 208 8.03 -16.15 -4.79
CA GLU A 208 7.63 -17.13 -3.78
C GLU A 208 6.42 -16.63 -2.97
N PHE A 209 6.42 -15.35 -2.60
CA PHE A 209 5.28 -14.72 -1.94
C PHE A 209 4.00 -14.83 -2.78
N LEU A 210 4.01 -14.43 -4.05
CA LEU A 210 2.83 -14.47 -4.92
C LEU A 210 2.36 -15.91 -5.19
N GLU A 211 3.28 -16.85 -5.40
CA GLU A 211 2.96 -18.27 -5.59
C GLU A 211 2.32 -18.86 -4.33
N SER A 212 2.81 -18.48 -3.14
CA SER A 212 2.22 -18.92 -1.86
C SER A 212 0.76 -18.46 -1.68
N LEU A 213 0.34 -17.40 -2.38
CA LEU A 213 -1.04 -16.91 -2.40
C LEU A 213 -1.91 -17.60 -3.46
N GLY A 214 -1.36 -18.56 -4.21
CA GLY A 214 -2.06 -19.36 -5.20
C GLY A 214 -2.05 -18.80 -6.62
N PHE A 215 -1.25 -17.76 -6.89
CA PHE A 215 -1.01 -17.25 -8.23
C PHE A 215 -0.03 -18.11 -9.02
N ILE A 216 -0.09 -17.99 -10.35
CA ILE A 216 0.86 -18.59 -11.27
C ILE A 216 1.55 -17.44 -12.00
N ILE A 217 2.87 -17.35 -11.93
CA ILE A 217 3.63 -16.32 -12.64
C ILE A 217 3.75 -16.73 -14.11
N GLU A 218 3.06 -16.02 -14.98
CA GLU A 218 3.07 -16.26 -16.43
C GLU A 218 4.26 -15.56 -17.11
N LEU A 219 4.59 -14.36 -16.63
CA LEU A 219 5.66 -13.55 -17.19
C LEU A 219 6.26 -12.65 -16.11
N THR A 220 7.58 -12.56 -16.14
CA THR A 220 8.35 -11.62 -15.33
C THR A 220 9.09 -10.65 -16.26
N ALA A 221 8.79 -9.37 -16.15
CA ALA A 221 9.55 -8.29 -16.79
C ALA A 221 10.51 -7.68 -15.76
N MET A 222 11.79 -7.54 -16.12
CA MET A 222 12.78 -6.89 -15.28
C MET A 222 13.87 -6.28 -16.15
N ASP A 223 14.46 -5.18 -15.68
CA ASP A 223 15.57 -4.54 -16.36
C ASP A 223 16.86 -5.36 -16.26
N LYS A 224 17.76 -5.18 -17.24
CA LYS A 224 19.07 -5.86 -17.29
C LYS A 224 19.91 -5.61 -16.03
N GLU A 225 19.71 -4.48 -15.35
CA GLU A 225 20.40 -4.16 -14.09
C GLU A 225 20.18 -5.22 -12.99
N TYR A 226 19.04 -5.92 -12.99
CA TYR A 226 18.77 -6.99 -12.01
C TYR A 226 19.68 -8.21 -12.17
N TYR A 227 20.30 -8.41 -13.34
CA TYR A 227 21.27 -9.49 -13.56
C TYR A 227 22.70 -9.10 -13.16
N GLN A 228 22.96 -7.80 -12.92
CA GLN A 228 24.29 -7.25 -12.68
C GLN A 228 24.50 -6.83 -11.22
N LYS A 229 23.42 -6.56 -10.47
CA LYS A 229 23.43 -6.08 -9.08
C LYS A 229 23.10 -7.16 -8.06
#